data_AF-A0A258K771-F1
#
_entry.id   AF-A0A258K771-F1
#
_cell.length_a   1.000
_cell.length_b   1.000
_cell.length_c   1.000
_cell.angle_alpha   90.00
_cell.angle_beta   90.00
_cell.angle_gamma   90.00
#
_symmetry.space_group_name_H-M   'P 1'
#
loop_
_entity.id
_entity.type
_entity.pdbx_description
1 polymer ?
#
loop_
_entity_poly.entity_id
_entity_poly.type
_entity_poly.pdbx_seq_one_letter_code
_entity_poly.pdbx_strand_id
1 'polypeptide(L)'
;MHRYRTHTCGSLTDADVGSVVRLSGWCHRIRDHGGVLFIDLRDHYGLTQVVIDPDSPAFAAAEKVRAEWVVRFDGKVRLRPEGTENSDLPTGKVEVYATELEVLGPAAELPLPVFGEQDYPEDIRLRYRFLDLRRERIHNNIMTRGRIVDSLRQRMKGQGFFEFQTPILTASSPEGARDFLVPSRIHPGKFYALPQAPQQYKQLIMMSGFDRYFQIAPCFRDEDPRADRLPGEFYQLDLEMSFVEQEDVFAAVQPVITGVFEEFADGKPVTKDWPRIPYAEALRKYGSDKPDLRNPLVMQNVSEHFRGSGFKVFARMLEDPKNEVWAIPGPTGGSRAFCDRMNSWAQGEGQPGLGYIMWREGNEGAGPLANNIGPERTEAIRQALDLKAGDAAFFVAGDPAKFYKFAGLARTRVGEELKLVDHDRYELAWIVDFPFYEWNEDEKKVDFSHNPFSMPQGGLEALNGQDPLTIKAFQYDIACNGYEIASGGIRNHRPEAMV
;
A
#
# COMPACT_ATOMS: atom_id res chain seq x y z
N MET A 1 -0.77 -45.92 -11.07
CA MET A 1 -1.38 -44.67 -10.59
C MET A 1 -0.72 -44.26 -9.28
N HIS A 2 -0.27 -43.00 -9.12
CA HIS A 2 0.34 -42.55 -7.86
C HIS A 2 -0.66 -42.61 -6.70
N ARG A 3 -0.18 -42.72 -5.44
CA ARG A 3 -1.02 -42.98 -4.26
C ARG A 3 -2.13 -41.95 -4.05
N TYR A 4 -1.83 -40.67 -4.29
CA TYR A 4 -2.69 -39.56 -3.92
C TYR A 4 -3.35 -38.86 -5.09
N ARG A 5 -2.73 -38.81 -6.27
CA ARG A 5 -3.29 -38.08 -7.41
C ARG A 5 -2.69 -38.49 -8.74
N THR A 6 -3.47 -38.38 -9.81
CA THR A 6 -2.98 -38.34 -11.20
C THR A 6 -3.02 -36.93 -11.79
N HIS A 7 -3.98 -36.12 -11.35
CA HIS A 7 -4.23 -34.76 -11.80
C HIS A 7 -4.37 -33.83 -10.60
N THR A 8 -4.28 -32.53 -10.81
CA THR A 8 -4.69 -31.56 -9.80
C THR A 8 -6.19 -31.35 -9.91
N CYS A 9 -6.82 -30.81 -8.86
CA CYS A 9 -8.25 -30.52 -8.89
C CYS A 9 -8.58 -29.38 -9.86
N GLY A 10 -7.61 -28.63 -10.37
CA GLY A 10 -7.82 -27.58 -11.37
C GLY A 10 -7.48 -27.95 -12.82
N SER A 11 -6.95 -29.16 -13.09
CA SER A 11 -6.35 -29.44 -14.40
C SER A 11 -7.20 -30.27 -15.37
N LEU A 12 -8.36 -30.77 -14.96
CA LEU A 12 -9.20 -31.63 -15.82
C LEU A 12 -9.93 -30.81 -16.89
N THR A 13 -9.98 -31.37 -18.09
CA THR A 13 -10.59 -30.77 -19.28
C THR A 13 -11.49 -31.78 -20.01
N ASP A 14 -12.17 -31.34 -21.06
CA ASP A 14 -12.95 -32.22 -21.95
C ASP A 14 -12.09 -33.27 -22.67
N ALA A 15 -10.79 -33.03 -22.84
CA ALA A 15 -9.84 -34.01 -23.38
C ALA A 15 -9.65 -35.23 -22.45
N ASP A 16 -9.97 -35.11 -21.16
CA ASP A 16 -9.78 -36.18 -20.17
C ASP A 16 -10.98 -37.13 -20.07
N VAL A 17 -12.09 -36.82 -20.76
CA VAL A 17 -13.35 -37.60 -20.70
C VAL A 17 -13.10 -39.08 -21.01
N GLY A 18 -13.62 -39.95 -20.14
CA GLY A 18 -13.45 -41.39 -20.22
C GLY A 18 -12.25 -41.93 -19.43
N SER A 19 -11.31 -41.07 -19.05
CA SER A 19 -10.13 -41.47 -18.28
C SER A 19 -10.47 -41.80 -16.83
N VAL A 20 -9.76 -42.77 -16.25
CA VAL A 20 -9.79 -43.05 -14.81
C VAL A 20 -8.76 -42.16 -14.12
N VAL A 21 -9.22 -41.34 -13.20
CA VAL A 21 -8.41 -40.35 -12.49
C VAL A 21 -8.47 -40.57 -10.99
N ARG A 22 -7.43 -40.08 -10.31
CA ARG A 22 -7.38 -39.98 -8.86
C ARG A 22 -7.12 -38.54 -8.48
N LEU A 23 -7.96 -38.01 -7.61
CA LEU A 23 -7.84 -36.66 -7.08
C LEU A 23 -7.80 -36.72 -5.55
N SER A 24 -6.92 -35.93 -4.94
CA SER A 24 -6.94 -35.68 -3.49
C SER A 24 -7.07 -34.20 -3.23
N GLY A 25 -7.87 -33.85 -2.22
CA GLY A 25 -8.12 -32.46 -1.87
C GLY A 25 -9.00 -32.32 -0.64
N TRP A 26 -9.51 -31.11 -0.44
CA TRP A 26 -10.45 -30.75 0.61
C TRP A 26 -11.87 -30.70 0.03
N CYS A 27 -12.84 -31.24 0.75
CA CYS A 27 -14.25 -31.09 0.41
C CYS A 27 -14.67 -29.63 0.64
N HIS A 28 -14.63 -28.81 -0.40
CA HIS A 28 -14.89 -27.38 -0.29
C HIS A 28 -16.37 -27.08 -0.05
N ARG A 29 -17.23 -27.77 -0.81
CA ARG A 29 -18.68 -27.67 -0.70
C ARG A 29 -19.29 -29.05 -0.98
N ILE A 30 -20.33 -29.39 -0.23
CA ILE A 30 -21.09 -30.63 -0.38
C ILE A 30 -22.55 -30.24 -0.62
N ARG A 31 -23.16 -30.82 -1.65
CA ARG A 31 -24.55 -30.58 -2.05
C ARG A 31 -25.24 -31.93 -2.24
N ASP A 32 -26.45 -32.06 -1.72
CA ASP A 32 -27.33 -33.21 -1.97
C ASP A 32 -28.50 -32.73 -2.81
N HIS A 33 -28.70 -33.36 -3.97
CA HIS A 33 -29.84 -33.09 -4.83
C HIS A 33 -30.52 -34.39 -5.24
N GLY A 34 -31.64 -34.69 -4.58
CA GLY A 34 -32.45 -35.87 -4.91
C GLY A 34 -31.73 -37.20 -4.63
N GLY A 35 -30.82 -37.23 -3.64
CA GLY A 35 -30.04 -38.41 -3.30
C GLY A 35 -28.75 -38.57 -4.10
N VAL A 36 -28.41 -37.64 -4.98
CA VAL A 36 -27.08 -37.56 -5.62
C VAL A 36 -26.22 -36.57 -4.85
N LEU A 37 -25.01 -37.00 -4.46
CA LEU A 37 -24.06 -36.15 -3.77
C LEU A 37 -23.12 -35.49 -4.78
N PHE A 38 -22.94 -34.18 -4.63
CA PHE A 38 -21.97 -33.39 -5.36
C PHE A 38 -20.97 -32.78 -4.38
N ILE A 39 -19.69 -33.07 -4.59
CA ILE A 39 -18.60 -32.53 -3.78
C ILE A 39 -17.71 -31.70 -4.70
N ASP A 40 -17.58 -30.42 -4.39
CA ASP A 40 -16.55 -29.58 -5.01
C ASP A 40 -15.23 -29.89 -4.28
N LEU A 41 -14.34 -30.63 -4.94
CA LEU A 41 -13.05 -31.00 -4.40
C LEU A 41 -12.01 -29.93 -4.74
N ARG A 42 -11.40 -29.35 -3.72
CA ARG A 42 -10.39 -28.28 -3.85
C ARG A 42 -8.99 -28.79 -3.59
N ASP A 43 -8.04 -28.35 -4.38
CA ASP A 43 -6.63 -28.30 -3.99
C ASP A 43 -6.04 -26.91 -4.24
N HIS A 44 -4.72 -26.78 -4.17
CA HIS A 44 -4.01 -25.53 -4.44
C HIS A 44 -4.29 -24.96 -5.85
N TYR A 45 -4.60 -25.81 -6.82
CA TYR A 45 -4.65 -25.45 -8.23
C TYR A 45 -6.08 -25.15 -8.72
N GLY A 46 -7.10 -25.50 -7.93
CA GLY A 46 -8.49 -25.19 -8.28
C GLY A 46 -9.49 -26.20 -7.72
N LEU A 47 -10.65 -26.25 -8.37
CA LEU A 47 -11.81 -27.04 -7.99
C LEU A 47 -12.22 -28.00 -9.10
N THR A 48 -12.61 -29.22 -8.74
CA THR A 48 -13.29 -30.18 -9.64
C THR A 48 -14.56 -30.68 -8.95
N GLN A 49 -15.67 -30.73 -9.68
CA GLN A 49 -16.88 -31.38 -9.20
C GLN A 49 -16.71 -32.90 -9.23
N VAL A 50 -16.95 -33.54 -8.09
CA VAL A 50 -17.05 -34.98 -7.93
C VAL A 50 -18.51 -35.31 -7.69
N VAL A 51 -19.07 -36.19 -8.52
CA VAL A 51 -20.45 -36.66 -8.44
C VAL A 51 -20.45 -38.09 -7.94
N ILE A 52 -21.35 -38.38 -6.98
CA ILE A 52 -21.50 -39.68 -6.36
C ILE A 52 -22.98 -40.04 -6.35
N ASP A 53 -23.36 -40.90 -7.29
CA ASP A 53 -24.72 -41.43 -7.40
C ASP A 53 -24.94 -42.55 -6.35
N PRO A 54 -26.19 -42.85 -5.94
CA PRO A 54 -26.51 -43.89 -4.96
C PRO A 54 -25.99 -45.30 -5.27
N ASP A 55 -25.73 -45.59 -6.55
CA ASP A 55 -25.19 -46.88 -7.01
C ASP A 55 -23.67 -46.95 -6.94
N SER A 56 -22.98 -45.84 -6.66
CA SER A 56 -21.54 -45.79 -6.50
C SER A 56 -21.11 -46.53 -5.23
N PRO A 57 -20.07 -47.40 -5.29
CA PRO A 57 -19.46 -48.00 -4.10
C PRO A 57 -18.95 -46.97 -3.08
N ALA A 58 -18.68 -45.73 -3.51
CA ALA A 58 -18.22 -44.64 -2.65
C ALA A 58 -19.35 -43.95 -1.87
N PHE A 59 -20.63 -44.18 -2.22
CA PHE A 59 -21.76 -43.40 -1.71
C PHE A 59 -21.89 -43.42 -0.19
N ALA A 60 -21.89 -44.62 0.42
CA ALA A 60 -22.03 -44.78 1.87
C ALA A 60 -20.88 -44.14 2.68
N ALA A 61 -19.70 -44.01 2.07
CA ALA A 61 -18.60 -43.26 2.67
C ALA A 61 -18.78 -41.75 2.47
N ALA A 62 -19.25 -41.32 1.30
CA ALA A 62 -19.47 -39.91 0.95
C ALA A 62 -20.53 -39.23 1.82
N GLU A 63 -21.59 -39.93 2.22
CA GLU A 63 -22.64 -39.40 3.14
C GLU A 63 -22.10 -38.91 4.49
N LYS A 64 -20.95 -39.45 4.91
CA LYS A 64 -20.31 -39.14 6.20
C LYS A 64 -19.35 -37.97 6.10
N VAL A 65 -18.91 -37.61 4.90
CA VAL A 65 -17.93 -36.55 4.67
C VAL A 65 -18.53 -35.20 5.06
N ARG A 66 -17.69 -34.30 5.56
CA ARG A 66 -18.05 -32.93 5.91
C ARG A 66 -17.12 -31.94 5.21
N ALA A 67 -17.50 -30.67 5.22
CA ALA A 67 -16.67 -29.61 4.67
C ALA A 67 -15.26 -29.64 5.28
N GLU A 68 -14.25 -29.36 4.45
CA GLU A 68 -12.82 -29.36 4.77
C GLU A 68 -12.23 -30.70 5.22
N TRP A 69 -12.96 -31.81 5.09
CA TRP A 69 -12.33 -33.14 5.18
C TRP A 69 -11.35 -33.33 4.03
N VAL A 70 -10.19 -33.90 4.33
CA VAL A 70 -9.19 -34.28 3.33
C VAL A 70 -9.53 -35.67 2.83
N VAL A 71 -9.74 -35.79 1.53
CA VAL A 71 -10.20 -37.02 0.89
C VAL A 71 -9.42 -37.31 -0.37
N ARG A 72 -9.42 -38.58 -0.77
CA ARG A 72 -9.00 -39.06 -2.09
C ARG A 72 -10.16 -39.76 -2.77
N PHE A 73 -10.47 -39.34 -3.99
CA PHE A 73 -11.40 -40.02 -4.87
C PHE A 73 -10.67 -40.69 -6.03
N ASP A 74 -11.12 -41.89 -6.39
CA ASP A 74 -10.88 -42.49 -7.69
C ASP A 74 -12.19 -42.47 -8.47
N GLY A 75 -12.13 -42.17 -9.75
CA GLY A 75 -13.33 -42.07 -10.56
C GLY A 75 -13.06 -41.89 -12.05
N LYS A 76 -14.14 -41.84 -12.82
CA LYS A 76 -14.09 -41.66 -14.28
C LYS A 76 -14.52 -40.24 -14.64
N VAL A 77 -13.74 -39.56 -15.46
CA VAL A 77 -14.09 -38.23 -15.98
C VAL A 77 -15.24 -38.37 -16.97
N ARG A 78 -16.27 -37.55 -16.83
CA ARG A 78 -17.37 -37.43 -17.80
C ARG A 78 -17.70 -35.96 -18.05
N LEU A 79 -18.37 -35.70 -19.17
CA LEU A 79 -18.98 -34.39 -19.40
C LEU A 79 -20.08 -34.18 -18.38
N ARG A 80 -20.22 -32.93 -17.93
CA ARG A 80 -21.41 -32.54 -17.18
C ARG A 80 -22.65 -32.69 -18.07
N PRO A 81 -23.83 -32.99 -17.50
CA PRO A 81 -25.09 -32.93 -18.24
C PRO A 81 -25.29 -31.57 -18.91
N GLU A 82 -25.91 -31.56 -20.09
CA GLU A 82 -26.19 -30.35 -20.85
C GLU A 82 -26.96 -29.33 -20.00
N GLY A 83 -26.48 -28.09 -19.97
CA GLY A 83 -27.05 -27.00 -19.17
C GLY A 83 -26.54 -26.92 -17.73
N THR A 84 -25.59 -27.78 -17.34
CA THR A 84 -24.96 -27.78 -16.00
C THR A 84 -23.47 -27.45 -16.02
N GLU A 85 -22.96 -27.06 -17.19
CA GLU A 85 -21.61 -26.53 -17.36
C GLU A 85 -21.44 -25.23 -16.56
N ASN A 86 -20.24 -25.03 -16.00
CA ASN A 86 -19.89 -23.83 -15.27
C ASN A 86 -18.80 -23.04 -16.02
N SER A 87 -19.15 -21.89 -16.60
CA SER A 87 -18.20 -21.03 -17.32
C SER A 87 -17.13 -20.42 -16.42
N ASP A 88 -17.38 -20.35 -15.11
CA ASP A 88 -16.51 -19.67 -14.15
C ASP A 88 -15.38 -20.58 -13.64
N LEU A 89 -15.39 -21.86 -14.01
CA LEU A 89 -14.38 -22.84 -13.62
C LEU A 89 -13.67 -23.44 -14.85
N PRO A 90 -12.33 -23.54 -14.84
CA PRO A 90 -11.59 -24.25 -15.90
C PRO A 90 -12.07 -25.70 -16.11
N THR A 91 -12.47 -26.37 -15.04
CA THR A 91 -13.00 -27.74 -15.03
C THR A 91 -14.51 -27.80 -15.24
N GLY A 92 -15.16 -26.68 -15.51
CA GLY A 92 -16.61 -26.55 -15.45
C GLY A 92 -17.39 -27.28 -16.53
N LYS A 93 -16.72 -27.79 -17.57
CA LYS A 93 -17.32 -28.69 -18.58
C LYS A 93 -17.37 -30.15 -18.15
N VAL A 94 -16.59 -30.53 -17.14
CA VAL A 94 -16.41 -31.93 -16.73
C VAL A 94 -16.73 -32.13 -15.25
N GLU A 95 -16.94 -33.39 -14.89
CA GLU A 95 -17.05 -33.87 -13.52
C GLU A 95 -16.45 -35.28 -13.40
N VAL A 96 -16.12 -35.68 -12.18
CA VAL A 96 -15.60 -37.02 -11.89
C VAL A 96 -16.69 -37.85 -11.22
N TYR A 97 -17.14 -38.90 -11.89
CA TYR A 97 -18.00 -39.92 -11.27
C TYR A 97 -17.15 -40.78 -10.34
N ALA A 98 -17.34 -40.62 -9.02
CA ALA A 98 -16.55 -41.34 -8.03
C ALA A 98 -16.93 -42.81 -7.97
N THR A 99 -15.92 -43.68 -7.96
CA THR A 99 -16.07 -45.12 -7.75
C THR A 99 -15.44 -45.58 -6.43
N GLU A 100 -14.48 -44.83 -5.91
CA GLU A 100 -13.85 -45.10 -4.62
C GLU A 100 -13.61 -43.77 -3.88
N LEU A 101 -13.78 -43.80 -2.55
CA LEU A 101 -13.49 -42.69 -1.65
C LEU A 101 -12.65 -43.21 -0.47
N GLU A 102 -11.59 -42.48 -0.14
CA GLU A 102 -10.87 -42.64 1.11
C GLU A 102 -10.79 -41.32 1.86
N VAL A 103 -11.08 -41.34 3.16
CA VAL A 103 -10.88 -40.20 4.06
C VAL A 103 -9.43 -40.23 4.54
N LEU A 104 -8.65 -39.24 4.12
CA LEU A 104 -7.24 -39.09 4.51
C LEU A 104 -7.09 -38.34 5.83
N GLY A 105 -8.02 -37.42 6.13
CA GLY A 105 -8.00 -36.64 7.35
C GLY A 105 -9.36 -35.98 7.60
N PRO A 106 -10.12 -36.41 8.61
CA PRO A 106 -11.37 -35.74 8.97
C PRO A 106 -11.09 -34.37 9.59
N ALA A 107 -12.01 -33.43 9.39
CA ALA A 107 -12.01 -32.14 10.07
C ALA A 107 -13.14 -32.08 11.12
N ALA A 108 -12.86 -31.41 12.24
CA ALA A 108 -13.88 -31.05 13.21
C ALA A 108 -14.77 -29.92 12.67
N GLU A 109 -15.78 -29.53 13.45
CA GLU A 109 -16.59 -28.34 13.14
C GLU A 109 -15.68 -27.11 12.97
N LEU A 110 -15.92 -26.35 11.91
CA LEU A 110 -15.02 -25.28 11.49
C LEU A 110 -15.36 -23.99 12.26
N PRO A 111 -14.39 -23.38 12.96
CA PRO A 111 -14.60 -22.07 13.59
C PRO A 111 -14.70 -20.94 12.55
N LEU A 112 -14.22 -21.22 11.33
CA LEU A 112 -14.20 -20.33 10.18
C LEU A 112 -14.49 -21.15 8.92
N PRO A 113 -15.72 -21.08 8.36
CA PRO A 113 -16.03 -21.64 7.05
C PRO A 113 -15.05 -21.14 5.97
N VAL A 114 -14.53 -22.06 5.16
CA VAL A 114 -13.61 -21.75 4.05
C VAL A 114 -14.36 -21.38 2.77
N PHE A 115 -15.57 -21.93 2.59
CA PHE A 115 -16.42 -21.62 1.45
C PHE A 115 -17.08 -20.24 1.62
N GLY A 116 -16.82 -19.35 0.66
CA GLY A 116 -17.36 -18.00 0.62
C GLY A 116 -16.40 -16.93 1.16
N GLU A 117 -16.74 -15.68 0.86
CA GLU A 117 -15.97 -14.48 1.22
C GLU A 117 -16.66 -13.66 2.32
N GLN A 118 -17.36 -14.32 3.26
CA GLN A 118 -17.92 -13.59 4.41
C GLN A 118 -16.81 -12.96 5.25
N ASP A 119 -17.07 -11.77 5.77
CA ASP A 119 -16.16 -11.13 6.71
C ASP A 119 -16.28 -11.79 8.08
N TYR A 120 -15.13 -12.14 8.64
CA TYR A 120 -15.01 -12.70 9.98
C TYR A 120 -14.13 -11.78 10.83
N PRO A 121 -14.38 -11.73 12.15
CA PRO A 121 -13.52 -11.02 13.08
C PRO A 121 -12.05 -11.39 12.91
N GLU A 122 -11.19 -10.37 12.93
CA GLU A 122 -9.75 -10.53 12.66
C GLU A 122 -9.08 -11.48 13.67
N ASP A 123 -9.47 -11.42 14.94
CA ASP A 123 -8.93 -12.28 16.00
C ASP A 123 -9.19 -13.77 15.73
N ILE A 124 -10.37 -14.12 15.20
CA ILE A 124 -10.70 -15.49 14.79
C ILE A 124 -9.86 -15.90 13.59
N ARG A 125 -9.75 -15.02 12.58
CA ARG A 125 -8.97 -15.29 11.36
C ARG A 125 -7.49 -15.47 11.65
N LEU A 126 -6.92 -14.68 12.57
CA LEU A 126 -5.51 -14.79 12.98
C LEU A 126 -5.29 -16.03 13.86
N ARG A 127 -6.19 -16.35 14.79
CA ARG A 127 -6.11 -17.57 15.61
C ARG A 127 -6.13 -18.83 14.75
N TYR A 128 -6.97 -18.85 13.70
CA TYR A 128 -7.10 -19.97 12.77
C TYR A 128 -6.51 -19.64 11.40
N ARG A 129 -5.37 -18.94 11.37
CA ARG A 129 -4.76 -18.46 10.12
C ARG A 129 -4.52 -19.57 9.09
N PHE A 130 -4.21 -20.78 9.53
CA PHE A 130 -4.05 -21.95 8.67
C PHE A 130 -5.34 -22.38 7.93
N LEU A 131 -6.52 -22.04 8.45
CA LEU A 131 -7.80 -22.19 7.74
C LEU A 131 -8.09 -20.96 6.86
N ASP A 132 -7.87 -19.74 7.37
CA ASP A 132 -8.08 -18.50 6.60
C ASP A 132 -7.21 -18.47 5.32
N LEU A 133 -5.99 -19.01 5.38
CA LEU A 133 -5.07 -19.19 4.23
C LEU A 133 -5.61 -20.14 3.13
N ARG A 134 -6.66 -20.91 3.40
CA ARG A 134 -7.34 -21.74 2.39
C ARG A 134 -8.44 -21.00 1.64
N ARG A 135 -8.88 -19.85 2.15
CA ARG A 135 -9.90 -19.01 1.50
C ARG A 135 -9.29 -18.33 0.29
N GLU A 136 -10.08 -18.20 -0.76
CA GLU A 136 -9.60 -17.83 -2.10
C GLU A 136 -8.86 -16.51 -2.09
N ARG A 137 -9.45 -15.45 -1.52
CA ARG A 137 -8.82 -14.12 -1.48
C ARG A 137 -7.46 -14.14 -0.79
N ILE A 138 -7.36 -14.77 0.37
CA ILE A 138 -6.12 -14.80 1.16
C ILE A 138 -5.09 -15.70 0.50
N HIS A 139 -5.50 -16.84 -0.03
CA HIS A 139 -4.63 -17.73 -0.79
C HIS A 139 -4.01 -17.02 -1.99
N ASN A 140 -4.84 -16.35 -2.79
CA ASN A 140 -4.42 -15.58 -3.95
C ASN A 140 -3.48 -14.44 -3.57
N ASN A 141 -3.73 -13.73 -2.46
CA ASN A 141 -2.83 -12.69 -1.97
C ASN A 141 -1.42 -13.24 -1.65
N ILE A 142 -1.31 -14.40 -1.00
CA ILE A 142 -0.01 -15.02 -0.69
C ILE A 142 0.70 -15.47 -1.98
N MET A 143 -0.04 -16.08 -2.91
CA MET A 143 0.53 -16.51 -4.19
C MET A 143 0.98 -15.32 -5.05
N THR A 144 0.21 -14.23 -5.07
CA THR A 144 0.58 -12.98 -5.74
C THR A 144 1.80 -12.35 -5.09
N ARG A 145 1.90 -12.32 -3.76
CA ARG A 145 3.11 -11.86 -3.07
C ARG A 145 4.35 -12.65 -3.49
N GLY A 146 4.26 -13.98 -3.58
CA GLY A 146 5.35 -14.83 -4.06
C GLY A 146 5.80 -14.46 -5.47
N ARG A 147 4.84 -14.32 -6.40
CA ARG A 147 5.10 -13.93 -7.79
C ARG A 147 5.71 -12.53 -7.91
N ILE A 148 5.27 -11.57 -7.09
CA ILE A 148 5.87 -10.23 -7.01
C ILE A 148 7.34 -10.32 -6.60
N VAL A 149 7.66 -11.10 -5.55
CA VAL A 149 9.04 -11.27 -5.09
C VAL A 149 9.92 -11.93 -6.17
N ASP A 150 9.40 -12.91 -6.89
CA ASP A 150 10.12 -13.54 -8.00
C ASP A 150 10.37 -12.57 -9.15
N SER A 151 9.35 -11.78 -9.53
CA SER A 151 9.48 -10.73 -10.56
C SER A 151 10.52 -9.67 -10.16
N LEU A 152 10.50 -9.21 -8.89
CA LEU A 152 11.51 -8.30 -8.35
C LEU A 152 12.92 -8.89 -8.48
N ARG A 153 13.13 -10.13 -8.03
CA ARG A 153 14.45 -10.80 -8.15
C ARG A 153 14.92 -10.89 -9.60
N GLN A 154 14.03 -11.29 -10.52
CA GLN A 154 14.37 -11.40 -11.94
C GLN A 154 14.78 -10.05 -12.54
N ARG A 155 14.03 -8.99 -12.25
CA ARG A 155 14.32 -7.62 -12.74
C ARG A 155 15.63 -7.07 -12.19
N MET A 156 15.87 -7.24 -10.88
CA MET A 156 17.13 -6.82 -10.25
C MET A 156 18.33 -7.56 -10.84
N LYS A 157 18.25 -8.90 -10.96
CA LYS A 157 19.32 -9.72 -11.58
C LYS A 157 19.53 -9.36 -13.05
N GLY A 158 18.46 -9.07 -13.78
CA GLY A 158 18.53 -8.61 -15.17
C GLY A 158 19.28 -7.28 -15.35
N GLN A 159 19.32 -6.44 -14.31
CA GLN A 159 20.08 -5.19 -14.27
C GLN A 159 21.50 -5.33 -13.69
N GLY A 160 21.99 -6.56 -13.49
CA GLY A 160 23.33 -6.83 -12.99
C GLY A 160 23.49 -6.71 -11.47
N PHE A 161 22.41 -6.60 -10.70
CA PHE A 161 22.48 -6.67 -9.25
C PHE A 161 22.72 -8.11 -8.78
N PHE A 162 23.54 -8.26 -7.75
CA PHE A 162 23.76 -9.53 -7.08
C PHE A 162 22.98 -9.61 -5.75
N GLU A 163 22.35 -10.76 -5.49
CA GLU A 163 21.58 -10.98 -4.26
C GLU A 163 22.51 -11.43 -3.14
N PHE A 164 22.76 -10.57 -2.15
CA PHE A 164 23.58 -10.90 -0.98
C PHE A 164 22.70 -11.23 0.21
N GLN A 165 23.24 -12.02 1.15
CA GLN A 165 22.63 -12.24 2.46
C GLN A 165 23.42 -11.49 3.52
N THR A 166 22.74 -10.72 4.36
CA THR A 166 23.35 -9.99 5.48
C THR A 166 23.01 -10.64 6.82
N PRO A 167 23.86 -10.50 7.85
CA PRO A 167 23.56 -11.04 9.18
C PRO A 167 22.25 -10.50 9.78
N ILE A 168 21.53 -11.35 10.51
CA ILE A 168 20.32 -10.99 11.27
C ILE A 168 20.65 -10.67 12.74
N LEU A 169 21.71 -11.28 13.29
CA LEU A 169 22.18 -10.97 14.64
C LEU A 169 23.27 -9.90 14.55
N THR A 170 22.89 -8.66 14.84
CA THR A 170 23.72 -7.47 14.57
C THR A 170 24.03 -6.69 15.85
N ALA A 171 24.79 -5.60 15.73
CA ALA A 171 24.91 -4.60 16.78
C ALA A 171 23.76 -3.58 16.66
N SER A 172 23.38 -2.95 17.78
CA SER A 172 22.38 -1.88 17.76
C SER A 172 22.85 -0.71 16.89
N SER A 173 21.91 -0.08 16.19
CA SER A 173 22.17 1.02 15.26
C SER A 173 21.24 2.20 15.55
N PRO A 174 21.70 3.45 15.44
CA PRO A 174 20.86 4.63 15.64
C PRO A 174 20.02 4.93 14.39
N GLU A 175 19.20 3.97 13.94
CA GLU A 175 18.34 4.09 12.74
C GLU A 175 16.94 4.69 13.04
N GLY A 176 16.73 5.18 14.27
CA GLY A 176 15.57 5.97 14.68
C GLY A 176 14.47 5.18 15.39
N ALA A 177 14.27 3.89 15.09
CA ALA A 177 13.33 3.05 15.83
C ALA A 177 14.00 2.32 17.01
N ARG A 178 13.19 1.65 17.85
CA ARG A 178 13.70 0.76 18.89
C ARG A 178 14.05 -0.62 18.30
N ASP A 179 15.18 -1.16 18.73
CA ASP A 179 15.66 -2.49 18.32
C ASP A 179 15.00 -3.62 19.13
N PHE A 180 14.71 -4.75 18.46
CA PHE A 180 14.51 -6.02 19.16
C PHE A 180 15.84 -6.60 19.61
N LEU A 181 15.94 -6.98 20.89
CA LEU A 181 17.16 -7.52 21.48
C LEU A 181 17.13 -9.04 21.61
N VAL A 182 18.25 -9.69 21.29
CA VAL A 182 18.47 -11.13 21.45
C VAL A 182 19.61 -11.36 22.45
N PRO A 183 19.34 -11.89 23.66
CA PRO A 183 20.37 -12.10 24.66
C PRO A 183 21.39 -13.16 24.22
N SER A 184 22.68 -12.86 24.41
CA SER A 184 23.75 -13.82 24.10
C SER A 184 23.98 -14.78 25.26
N ARG A 185 23.75 -16.08 25.02
CA ARG A 185 24.12 -17.13 25.99
C ARG A 185 25.64 -17.21 26.21
N ILE A 186 26.44 -16.92 25.18
CA ILE A 186 27.90 -17.06 25.19
C ILE A 186 28.58 -15.86 25.85
N HIS A 187 27.97 -14.67 25.74
CA HIS A 187 28.50 -13.43 26.29
C HIS A 187 27.51 -12.84 27.30
N PRO A 188 27.55 -13.28 28.58
CA PRO A 188 26.66 -12.79 29.63
C PRO A 188 26.67 -11.26 29.72
N GLY A 189 25.48 -10.67 29.78
CA GLY A 189 25.28 -9.21 29.81
C GLY A 189 25.36 -8.51 28.45
N LYS A 190 25.59 -9.25 27.34
CA LYS A 190 25.56 -8.70 25.97
C LYS A 190 24.35 -9.20 25.19
N PHE A 191 23.89 -8.35 24.27
CA PHE A 191 22.74 -8.59 23.41
C PHE A 191 23.13 -8.34 21.95
N TYR A 192 22.52 -9.09 21.05
CA TYR A 192 22.43 -8.72 19.64
C TYR A 192 21.18 -7.87 19.44
N ALA A 193 21.17 -7.07 18.38
CA ALA A 193 19.99 -6.40 17.86
C ALA A 193 19.55 -7.06 16.54
N LEU A 194 18.25 -7.21 16.34
CA LEU A 194 17.69 -7.53 15.03
C LEU A 194 17.70 -6.26 14.15
N PRO A 195 18.10 -6.34 12.88
CA PRO A 195 18.32 -5.16 12.04
C PRO A 195 17.01 -4.48 11.66
N GLN A 196 16.95 -3.15 11.83
CA GLN A 196 15.86 -2.32 11.31
C GLN A 196 15.87 -2.23 9.79
N ALA A 197 17.07 -2.27 9.22
CA ALA A 197 17.39 -2.48 7.82
C ALA A 197 18.83 -3.02 7.72
N PRO A 198 19.23 -3.64 6.60
CA PRO A 198 20.63 -4.02 6.35
C PRO A 198 21.54 -2.80 6.00
N GLN A 199 21.20 -1.59 6.45
CA GLN A 199 21.81 -0.32 6.04
C GLN A 199 23.33 -0.25 6.29
N GLN A 200 23.80 -0.77 7.43
CA GLN A 200 25.24 -0.84 7.71
C GLN A 200 25.96 -1.79 6.76
N TYR A 201 25.37 -2.97 6.51
CA TYR A 201 26.01 -4.01 5.71
C TYR A 201 26.05 -3.67 4.23
N LYS A 202 24.99 -3.09 3.66
CA LYS A 202 25.00 -2.72 2.24
C LYS A 202 26.06 -1.67 1.93
N GLN A 203 26.29 -0.71 2.84
CA GLN A 203 27.39 0.25 2.72
C GLN A 203 28.77 -0.43 2.81
N LEU A 204 28.95 -1.35 3.77
CA LEU A 204 30.20 -2.13 3.87
C LEU A 204 30.46 -2.99 2.63
N ILE A 205 29.41 -3.52 2.00
CA ILE A 205 29.50 -4.26 0.74
C ILE A 205 29.99 -3.34 -0.38
N MET A 206 29.46 -2.12 -0.50
CA MET A 206 29.98 -1.13 -1.45
C MET A 206 31.46 -0.80 -1.17
N MET A 207 31.82 -0.54 0.09
CA MET A 207 33.21 -0.30 0.51
C MET A 207 34.15 -1.49 0.24
N SER A 208 33.61 -2.71 0.15
CA SER A 208 34.36 -3.93 -0.16
C SER A 208 34.62 -4.12 -1.65
N GLY A 209 34.17 -3.19 -2.50
CA GLY A 209 34.39 -3.21 -3.95
C GLY A 209 33.30 -3.91 -4.77
N PHE A 210 32.16 -4.25 -4.16
CA PHE A 210 30.99 -4.72 -4.91
C PHE A 210 30.21 -3.53 -5.47
N ASP A 211 29.76 -3.63 -6.71
CA ASP A 211 29.16 -2.50 -7.43
C ASP A 211 27.64 -2.38 -7.22
N ARG A 212 26.91 -3.50 -7.28
CA ARG A 212 25.44 -3.54 -7.25
C ARG A 212 24.94 -4.65 -6.34
N TYR A 213 24.36 -4.25 -5.22
CA TYR A 213 23.82 -5.14 -4.20
C TYR A 213 22.29 -5.04 -4.20
N PHE A 214 21.62 -6.18 -4.01
CA PHE A 214 20.25 -6.18 -3.53
C PHE A 214 19.98 -7.36 -2.59
N GLN A 215 18.89 -7.27 -1.83
CA GLN A 215 18.40 -8.34 -0.98
C GLN A 215 16.89 -8.19 -0.75
N ILE A 216 16.16 -9.30 -0.73
CA ILE A 216 14.83 -9.34 -0.11
C ILE A 216 15.03 -9.58 1.39
N ALA A 217 15.27 -8.49 2.12
CA ALA A 217 15.78 -8.52 3.49
C ALA A 217 14.66 -8.54 4.53
N PRO A 218 14.72 -9.41 5.57
CA PRO A 218 13.88 -9.27 6.74
C PRO A 218 14.35 -8.08 7.58
N CYS A 219 13.39 -7.29 8.06
CA CYS A 219 13.61 -6.07 8.83
C CYS A 219 12.73 -6.09 10.07
N PHE A 220 13.25 -5.55 11.19
CA PHE A 220 12.61 -5.67 12.50
C PHE A 220 12.54 -4.30 13.19
N ARG A 221 11.35 -3.86 13.58
CA ARG A 221 11.14 -2.58 14.28
C ARG A 221 10.18 -2.74 15.45
N ASP A 222 10.62 -2.36 16.65
CA ASP A 222 9.79 -2.35 17.87
C ASP A 222 9.02 -1.01 17.97
N GLU A 223 8.07 -0.85 17.06
CA GLU A 223 7.15 0.29 16.97
C GLU A 223 5.70 -0.14 17.26
N ASP A 224 4.88 0.83 17.66
CA ASP A 224 3.43 0.62 17.77
C ASP A 224 2.82 0.31 16.39
N PRO A 225 1.85 -0.62 16.31
CA PRO A 225 1.17 -0.95 15.07
C PRO A 225 0.44 0.24 14.48
N ARG A 226 0.44 0.34 13.15
CA ARG A 226 -0.45 1.23 12.39
C ARG A 226 -1.07 0.45 11.24
N ALA A 227 -2.14 0.96 10.65
CA ALA A 227 -2.85 0.27 9.56
C ALA A 227 -1.92 -0.09 8.37
N ASP A 228 -0.89 0.72 8.12
CA ASP A 228 0.11 0.54 7.06
C ASP A 228 1.47 0.01 7.56
N ARG A 229 1.62 -0.26 8.87
CA ARG A 229 2.88 -0.72 9.48
C ARG A 229 2.64 -1.93 10.38
N LEU A 230 3.18 -3.07 9.94
CA LEU A 230 3.20 -4.28 10.75
C LEU A 230 4.26 -4.13 11.86
N PRO A 231 3.90 -4.22 13.15
CA PRO A 231 4.88 -4.23 14.24
C PRO A 231 5.66 -5.55 14.20
N GLY A 232 6.92 -5.53 14.62
CA GLY A 232 7.75 -6.73 14.61
C GLY A 232 8.55 -6.84 13.32
N GLU A 233 8.16 -7.74 12.42
CA GLU A 233 8.94 -8.08 11.22
C GLU A 233 8.24 -7.71 9.91
N PHE A 234 9.02 -7.28 8.92
CA PHE A 234 8.56 -7.06 7.55
C PHE A 234 9.71 -7.33 6.58
N TYR A 235 9.45 -7.26 5.28
CA TYR A 235 10.45 -7.51 4.24
C TYR A 235 10.61 -6.29 3.36
N GLN A 236 11.86 -5.98 3.02
CA GLN A 236 12.20 -4.91 2.08
C GLN A 236 12.89 -5.51 0.85
N LEU A 237 12.65 -4.91 -0.32
CA LEU A 237 13.64 -4.92 -1.38
C LEU A 237 14.69 -3.87 -1.03
N ASP A 238 15.78 -4.31 -0.44
CA ASP A 238 16.91 -3.44 -0.14
C ASP A 238 17.92 -3.50 -1.29
N LEU A 239 18.48 -2.35 -1.67
CA LEU A 239 19.46 -2.23 -2.75
C LEU A 239 20.46 -1.13 -2.45
N GLU A 240 21.64 -1.22 -3.07
CA GLU A 240 22.71 -0.23 -2.99
C GLU A 240 23.58 -0.32 -4.25
N MET A 241 24.13 0.82 -4.68
CA MET A 241 24.95 0.95 -5.88
C MET A 241 26.18 1.82 -5.59
N SER A 242 27.33 1.46 -6.18
CA SER A 242 28.56 2.27 -6.11
C SER A 242 28.66 3.22 -7.29
N PHE A 243 29.38 4.34 -7.12
CA PHE A 243 29.71 5.30 -8.18
C PHE A 243 28.49 5.88 -8.93
N VAL A 244 27.43 6.20 -8.19
CA VAL A 244 26.17 6.72 -8.74
C VAL A 244 25.82 8.11 -8.22
N GLU A 245 25.08 8.85 -9.04
CA GLU A 245 24.30 10.00 -8.62
C GLU A 245 22.81 9.60 -8.43
N GLN A 246 22.00 10.52 -7.91
CA GLN A 246 20.57 10.28 -7.66
C GLN A 246 19.83 9.80 -8.92
N GLU A 247 20.17 10.34 -10.08
CA GLU A 247 19.56 9.98 -11.36
C GLU A 247 19.82 8.54 -11.77
N ASP A 248 21.01 8.01 -11.48
CA ASP A 248 21.34 6.62 -11.79
C ASP A 248 20.51 5.65 -10.93
N VAL A 249 20.26 6.01 -9.67
CA VAL A 249 19.39 5.22 -8.79
C VAL A 249 17.96 5.25 -9.31
N PHE A 250 17.44 6.41 -9.71
CA PHE A 250 16.10 6.53 -10.29
C PHE A 250 15.97 5.70 -11.57
N ALA A 251 16.97 5.77 -12.45
CA ALA A 251 17.00 4.99 -13.69
C ALA A 251 17.05 3.48 -13.44
N ALA A 252 17.67 3.02 -12.35
CA ALA A 252 17.69 1.61 -11.98
C ALA A 252 16.36 1.15 -11.35
N VAL A 253 15.77 1.96 -10.45
CA VAL A 253 14.61 1.56 -9.63
C VAL A 253 13.29 1.73 -10.37
N GLN A 254 13.09 2.84 -11.09
CA GLN A 254 11.80 3.16 -11.73
C GLN A 254 11.32 2.05 -12.69
N PRO A 255 12.15 1.47 -13.58
CA PRO A 255 11.72 0.38 -14.45
C PRO A 255 11.36 -0.92 -13.70
N VAL A 256 11.99 -1.18 -12.54
CA VAL A 256 11.66 -2.35 -11.70
C VAL A 256 10.28 -2.18 -11.13
N ILE A 257 10.03 -1.05 -10.47
CA ILE A 257 8.76 -0.79 -9.80
C ILE A 257 7.62 -0.64 -10.82
N THR A 258 7.79 0.19 -11.85
CA THR A 258 6.78 0.32 -12.93
C THR A 258 6.45 -1.02 -13.55
N GLY A 259 7.46 -1.83 -13.87
CA GLY A 259 7.24 -3.13 -14.48
C GLY A 259 6.53 -4.13 -13.57
N VAL A 260 6.77 -4.11 -12.26
CA VAL A 260 6.01 -4.92 -11.28
C VAL A 260 4.57 -4.44 -11.21
N PHE A 261 4.32 -3.14 -11.11
CA PHE A 261 2.95 -2.62 -11.11
C PHE A 261 2.23 -2.99 -12.41
N GLU A 262 2.83 -2.80 -13.58
CA GLU A 262 2.21 -3.18 -14.87
C GLU A 262 1.88 -4.69 -14.94
N GLU A 263 2.77 -5.55 -14.44
CA GLU A 263 2.58 -7.00 -14.45
C GLU A 263 1.43 -7.46 -13.53
N PHE A 264 1.23 -6.78 -12.39
CA PHE A 264 0.26 -7.17 -11.37
C PHE A 264 -0.93 -6.20 -11.21
N ALA A 265 -1.07 -5.21 -12.11
CA ALA A 265 -2.13 -4.19 -12.07
C ALA A 265 -3.50 -4.68 -12.55
N ASP A 266 -3.59 -5.91 -13.08
CA ASP A 266 -4.83 -6.47 -13.63
C ASP A 266 -5.48 -5.55 -14.70
N GLY A 267 -4.63 -5.01 -15.59
CA GLY A 267 -5.05 -4.11 -16.67
C GLY A 267 -5.25 -2.64 -16.27
N LYS A 268 -5.12 -2.28 -14.98
CA LYS A 268 -5.17 -0.88 -14.55
C LYS A 268 -4.00 -0.07 -15.10
N PRO A 269 -4.20 1.19 -15.53
CA PRO A 269 -3.11 2.07 -15.95
C PRO A 269 -2.11 2.32 -14.81
N VAL A 270 -0.82 2.36 -15.18
CA VAL A 270 0.31 2.65 -14.29
C VAL A 270 1.09 3.82 -14.87
N THR A 271 1.40 4.82 -14.05
CA THR A 271 2.21 5.97 -14.48
C THR A 271 3.62 5.55 -14.86
N LYS A 272 4.05 5.91 -16.07
CA LYS A 272 5.36 5.54 -16.63
C LYS A 272 6.41 6.63 -16.40
N ASP A 273 6.01 7.87 -16.65
CA ASP A 273 6.82 9.06 -16.46
C ASP A 273 6.49 9.65 -15.09
N TRP A 274 7.24 9.21 -14.09
CA TRP A 274 6.98 9.61 -12.71
C TRP A 274 7.34 11.08 -12.49
N PRO A 275 6.40 11.93 -12.04
CA PRO A 275 6.74 13.28 -11.64
C PRO A 275 7.73 13.27 -10.47
N ARG A 276 8.61 14.27 -10.46
CA ARG A 276 9.52 14.57 -9.35
C ARG A 276 8.97 15.77 -8.62
N ILE A 277 8.56 15.57 -7.37
CA ILE A 277 7.89 16.59 -6.58
C ILE A 277 8.81 16.90 -5.39
N PRO A 278 9.40 18.11 -5.33
CA PRO A 278 10.15 18.53 -4.17
C PRO A 278 9.29 18.42 -2.90
N TYR A 279 9.86 17.97 -1.78
CA TYR A 279 9.17 17.76 -0.51
C TYR A 279 8.33 18.97 -0.09
N ALA A 280 8.93 20.17 -0.11
CA ALA A 280 8.25 21.41 0.24
C ALA A 280 7.08 21.73 -0.71
N GLU A 281 7.17 21.34 -1.98
CA GLU A 281 6.09 21.47 -2.96
C GLU A 281 4.98 20.45 -2.70
N ALA A 282 5.34 19.21 -2.36
CA ALA A 282 4.38 18.15 -2.03
C ALA A 282 3.51 18.56 -0.84
N LEU A 283 4.13 19.08 0.23
CA LEU A 283 3.40 19.62 1.38
C LEU A 283 2.48 20.78 0.99
N ARG A 284 2.96 21.73 0.19
CA ARG A 284 2.17 22.91 -0.21
C ARG A 284 0.99 22.56 -1.12
N LYS A 285 1.19 21.65 -2.09
CA LYS A 285 0.17 21.28 -3.08
C LYS A 285 -0.80 20.23 -2.56
N TYR A 286 -0.34 19.31 -1.71
CA TYR A 286 -1.09 18.12 -1.35
C TYR A 286 -1.23 17.88 0.16
N GLY A 287 -0.50 18.63 1.00
CA GLY A 287 -0.54 18.48 2.45
C GLY A 287 0.08 17.16 2.93
N SER A 288 0.93 16.55 2.11
CA SER A 288 1.58 15.27 2.37
C SER A 288 2.85 15.13 1.53
N ASP A 289 3.84 14.47 2.13
CA ASP A 289 5.07 13.99 1.51
C ASP A 289 4.92 12.65 0.79
N LYS A 290 3.71 12.09 0.77
CA LYS A 290 3.33 10.89 0.02
C LYS A 290 1.98 11.11 -0.66
N PRO A 291 1.89 12.07 -1.60
CA PRO A 291 0.61 12.51 -2.13
C PRO A 291 -0.12 11.41 -2.91
N ASP A 292 -1.44 11.33 -2.74
CA ASP A 292 -2.30 10.61 -3.67
C ASP A 292 -2.60 11.51 -4.88
N LEU A 293 -1.93 11.20 -6.00
CA LEU A 293 -2.06 11.93 -7.26
C LEU A 293 -3.26 11.49 -8.10
N ARG A 294 -3.97 10.43 -7.69
CA ARG A 294 -5.29 10.08 -8.27
C ARG A 294 -6.35 11.10 -7.91
N ASN A 295 -6.15 11.80 -6.79
CA ASN A 295 -6.95 12.97 -6.44
C ASN A 295 -6.43 14.18 -7.25
N PRO A 296 -7.23 14.77 -8.15
CA PRO A 296 -6.76 15.83 -9.05
C PRO A 296 -6.62 17.19 -8.35
N LEU A 297 -7.10 17.32 -7.11
CA LEU A 297 -7.10 18.60 -6.41
C LEU A 297 -5.68 19.04 -6.07
N VAL A 298 -5.38 20.31 -6.31
CA VAL A 298 -4.10 20.96 -5.97
C VAL A 298 -4.40 22.17 -5.11
N MET A 299 -3.83 22.20 -3.91
CA MET A 299 -3.98 23.34 -3.01
C MET A 299 -3.12 24.51 -3.46
N GLN A 300 -3.53 25.73 -3.09
CA GLN A 300 -2.80 26.95 -3.42
C GLN A 300 -2.79 27.93 -2.24
N ASN A 301 -1.69 28.66 -2.05
CA ASN A 301 -1.65 29.78 -1.12
C ASN A 301 -2.40 30.98 -1.73
N VAL A 302 -3.42 31.46 -1.02
CA VAL A 302 -4.30 32.58 -1.42
C VAL A 302 -4.25 33.73 -0.41
N SER A 303 -3.21 33.78 0.43
CA SER A 303 -3.08 34.71 1.56
C SER A 303 -3.30 36.16 1.17
N GLU A 304 -2.78 36.57 0.01
CA GLU A 304 -2.86 37.96 -0.46
C GLU A 304 -4.32 38.45 -0.60
N HIS A 305 -5.23 37.56 -1.01
CA HIS A 305 -6.65 37.88 -1.13
C HIS A 305 -7.33 38.10 0.22
N PHE A 306 -6.72 37.66 1.33
CA PHE A 306 -7.24 37.85 2.69
C PHE A 306 -6.51 38.93 3.49
N ARG A 307 -5.30 39.36 3.08
CA ARG A 307 -4.57 40.47 3.72
C ARG A 307 -5.38 41.77 3.65
N GLY A 308 -5.61 42.38 4.81
CA GLY A 308 -6.38 43.62 4.94
C GLY A 308 -7.86 43.50 4.52
N SER A 309 -8.39 42.29 4.36
CA SER A 309 -9.78 42.07 3.98
C SER A 309 -10.75 42.31 5.15
N GLY A 310 -12.06 42.41 4.85
CA GLY A 310 -13.10 42.53 5.87
C GLY A 310 -13.27 41.29 6.75
N PHE A 311 -12.71 40.14 6.36
CA PHE A 311 -12.70 38.93 7.17
C PHE A 311 -11.58 38.99 8.22
N LYS A 312 -11.85 39.71 9.31
CA LYS A 312 -10.86 40.05 10.36
C LYS A 312 -10.11 38.85 10.95
N VAL A 313 -10.69 37.65 10.96
CA VAL A 313 -10.03 36.45 11.50
C VAL A 313 -8.77 36.11 10.70
N PHE A 314 -8.88 35.97 9.37
CA PHE A 314 -7.71 35.68 8.52
C PHE A 314 -6.83 36.92 8.35
N ALA A 315 -7.41 38.11 8.20
CA ALA A 315 -6.63 39.33 8.04
C ALA A 315 -5.68 39.58 9.22
N ARG A 316 -6.14 39.38 10.47
CA ARG A 316 -5.30 39.50 11.68
C ARG A 316 -4.28 38.37 11.79
N MET A 317 -4.67 37.14 11.46
CA MET A 317 -3.76 36.00 11.49
C MET A 317 -2.56 36.23 10.54
N LEU A 318 -2.82 36.80 9.38
CA LEU A 318 -1.81 37.13 8.36
C LEU A 318 -0.91 38.32 8.72
N GLU A 319 -1.17 39.05 9.81
CA GLU A 319 -0.23 40.08 10.31
C GLU A 319 1.09 39.44 10.78
N ASP A 320 1.04 38.18 11.23
CA ASP A 320 2.23 37.36 11.45
C ASP A 320 2.67 36.73 10.12
N PRO A 321 3.87 37.04 9.61
CA PRO A 321 4.34 36.59 8.28
C PRO A 321 4.51 35.08 8.19
N LYS A 322 4.56 34.34 9.30
CA LYS A 322 4.63 32.87 9.29
C LYS A 322 3.30 32.23 8.91
N ASN A 323 2.19 32.96 9.03
CA ASN A 323 0.88 32.42 8.76
C ASN A 323 0.51 32.58 7.29
N GLU A 324 -0.21 31.59 6.77
CA GLU A 324 -0.72 31.56 5.40
C GLU A 324 -2.19 31.11 5.40
N VAL A 325 -2.88 31.40 4.30
CA VAL A 325 -4.20 30.83 3.97
C VAL A 325 -4.06 29.97 2.73
N TRP A 326 -4.35 28.68 2.85
CA TRP A 326 -4.37 27.75 1.72
C TRP A 326 -5.80 27.45 1.31
N ALA A 327 -6.04 27.48 0.00
CA ALA A 327 -7.29 27.09 -0.61
C ALA A 327 -7.23 25.67 -1.17
N ILE A 328 -8.31 24.93 -0.97
CA ILE A 328 -8.54 23.59 -1.49
C ILE A 328 -9.69 23.71 -2.51
N PRO A 329 -9.44 23.52 -3.81
CA PRO A 329 -10.49 23.58 -4.82
C PRO A 329 -11.47 22.40 -4.62
N GLY A 330 -12.75 22.66 -4.88
CA GLY A 330 -13.84 21.69 -4.79
C GLY A 330 -14.74 21.79 -6.02
N PRO A 331 -14.31 21.29 -7.20
CA PRO A 331 -15.11 21.33 -8.42
C PRO A 331 -16.40 20.54 -8.20
N THR A 332 -17.54 21.08 -8.66
CA THR A 332 -18.91 20.59 -8.39
C THR A 332 -19.36 20.65 -6.91
N GLY A 333 -18.52 21.18 -6.01
CA GLY A 333 -18.77 21.29 -4.58
C GLY A 333 -19.60 22.51 -4.14
N GLY A 334 -20.16 23.30 -5.05
CA GLY A 334 -20.85 24.57 -4.77
C GLY A 334 -22.18 24.48 -4.01
N SER A 335 -22.53 23.32 -3.44
CA SER A 335 -23.74 23.14 -2.64
C SER A 335 -23.54 23.58 -1.19
N ARG A 336 -24.45 24.40 -0.68
CA ARG A 336 -24.46 24.85 0.72
C ARG A 336 -24.45 23.68 1.71
N ALA A 337 -25.27 22.67 1.43
CA ALA A 337 -25.36 21.48 2.28
C ALA A 337 -24.05 20.70 2.31
N PHE A 338 -23.32 20.63 1.19
CA PHE A 338 -22.01 19.99 1.15
C PHE A 338 -20.97 20.79 1.95
N CYS A 339 -20.91 22.10 1.72
CA CYS A 339 -19.96 22.98 2.41
C CYS A 339 -20.17 22.98 3.93
N ASP A 340 -21.42 23.03 4.41
CA ASP A 340 -21.72 22.98 5.83
C ASP A 340 -21.36 21.61 6.45
N ARG A 341 -21.55 20.49 5.73
CA ARG A 341 -21.08 19.16 6.17
C ARG A 341 -19.56 19.09 6.29
N MET A 342 -18.83 19.61 5.30
CA MET A 342 -17.37 19.66 5.33
C MET A 342 -16.85 20.51 6.50
N ASN A 343 -17.53 21.63 6.81
CA ASN A 343 -17.22 22.43 7.98
C ASN A 343 -17.48 21.67 9.30
N SER A 344 -18.61 20.98 9.43
CA SER A 344 -18.90 20.14 10.61
C SER A 344 -17.92 18.99 10.77
N TRP A 345 -17.49 18.37 9.67
CA TRP A 345 -16.45 17.35 9.69
C TRP A 345 -15.13 17.91 10.23
N ALA A 346 -14.66 19.06 9.74
CA ALA A 346 -13.45 19.70 10.24
C ALA A 346 -13.52 20.03 11.74
N GLN A 347 -14.70 20.40 12.24
CA GLN A 347 -14.93 20.59 13.68
C GLN A 347 -14.81 19.29 14.47
N GLY A 348 -15.28 18.18 13.90
CA GLY A 348 -15.07 16.82 14.45
C GLY A 348 -13.60 16.42 14.52
N GLU A 349 -12.78 16.88 13.57
CA GLU A 349 -11.31 16.71 13.56
C GLU A 349 -10.57 17.69 14.50
N GLY A 350 -11.30 18.41 15.36
CA GLY A 350 -10.73 19.32 16.36
C GLY A 350 -10.32 20.70 15.80
N GLN A 351 -10.65 21.02 14.56
CA GLN A 351 -10.40 22.35 13.99
C GLN A 351 -11.53 23.33 14.33
N PRO A 352 -11.29 24.66 14.36
CA PRO A 352 -12.36 25.65 14.56
C PRO A 352 -13.45 25.61 13.48
N GLY A 353 -13.09 25.16 12.27
CA GLY A 353 -13.97 25.01 11.12
C GLY A 353 -13.18 24.92 9.82
N LEU A 354 -13.89 24.74 8.72
CA LEU A 354 -13.36 24.78 7.36
C LEU A 354 -14.10 25.87 6.59
N GLY A 355 -13.48 27.05 6.50
CA GLY A 355 -14.06 28.18 5.78
C GLY A 355 -14.28 27.83 4.31
N TYR A 356 -15.30 28.40 3.67
CA TYR A 356 -15.60 28.10 2.27
C TYR A 356 -16.20 29.28 1.50
N ILE A 357 -16.07 29.21 0.18
CA ILE A 357 -16.74 30.04 -0.83
C ILE A 357 -17.36 29.08 -1.85
N MET A 358 -18.57 29.38 -2.30
CA MET A 358 -19.26 28.69 -3.39
C MET A 358 -19.50 29.68 -4.52
N TRP A 359 -19.44 29.22 -5.77
CA TRP A 359 -19.77 30.06 -6.92
C TRP A 359 -21.11 29.63 -7.53
N ARG A 360 -22.05 30.57 -7.63
CA ARG A 360 -23.38 30.35 -8.21
C ARG A 360 -23.39 30.64 -9.71
N GLU A 361 -24.54 30.42 -10.35
CA GLU A 361 -24.77 30.88 -11.72
C GLU A 361 -24.37 32.36 -11.88
N GLY A 362 -23.70 32.68 -12.99
CA GLY A 362 -23.12 34.01 -13.20
C GLY A 362 -21.78 34.25 -12.48
N ASN A 363 -21.16 33.21 -11.90
CA ASN A 363 -19.91 33.27 -11.14
C ASN A 363 -19.99 34.17 -9.89
N GLU A 364 -21.18 34.37 -9.33
CA GLU A 364 -21.35 35.12 -8.10
C GLU A 364 -20.86 34.29 -6.90
N GLY A 365 -19.87 34.80 -6.17
CA GLY A 365 -19.36 34.19 -4.96
C GLY A 365 -20.33 34.33 -3.78
N ALA A 366 -20.63 33.21 -3.12
CA ALA A 366 -21.53 33.14 -1.98
C ALA A 366 -20.90 32.33 -0.84
N GLY A 367 -21.25 32.66 0.40
CA GLY A 367 -20.78 31.96 1.59
C GLY A 367 -20.15 32.91 2.61
N PRO A 368 -19.80 32.39 3.81
CA PRO A 368 -19.32 33.23 4.90
C PRO A 368 -18.08 34.05 4.53
N LEU A 369 -17.13 33.47 3.79
CA LEU A 369 -15.90 34.17 3.40
C LEU A 369 -16.15 35.20 2.30
N ALA A 370 -16.90 34.85 1.25
CA ALA A 370 -17.22 35.75 0.14
C ALA A 370 -17.89 37.05 0.62
N ASN A 371 -18.85 36.93 1.53
CA ASN A 371 -19.57 38.06 2.11
C ASN A 371 -18.65 39.04 2.88
N ASN A 372 -17.51 38.57 3.36
CA ASN A 372 -16.60 39.37 4.19
C ASN A 372 -15.36 39.89 3.43
N ILE A 373 -14.95 39.25 2.33
CA ILE A 373 -13.81 39.72 1.52
C ILE A 373 -14.24 40.55 0.30
N GLY A 374 -15.51 40.51 -0.08
CA GLY A 374 -16.06 41.29 -1.19
C GLY A 374 -15.88 40.63 -2.56
N PRO A 375 -16.54 41.18 -3.60
CA PRO A 375 -16.65 40.54 -4.91
C PRO A 375 -15.32 40.47 -5.68
N GLU A 376 -14.50 41.52 -5.63
CA GLU A 376 -13.21 41.58 -6.34
C GLU A 376 -12.23 40.50 -5.87
N ARG A 377 -12.03 40.38 -4.55
CA ARG A 377 -11.16 39.35 -3.95
C ARG A 377 -11.72 37.94 -4.16
N THR A 378 -13.04 37.79 -4.12
CA THR A 378 -13.70 36.50 -4.37
C THR A 378 -13.51 36.04 -5.81
N GLU A 379 -13.66 36.94 -6.78
CA GLU A 379 -13.42 36.64 -8.19
C GLU A 379 -11.96 36.34 -8.48
N ALA A 380 -11.02 37.07 -7.86
CA ALA A 380 -9.58 36.78 -8.00
C ALA A 380 -9.23 35.37 -7.50
N ILE A 381 -9.79 34.93 -6.37
CA ILE A 381 -9.63 33.54 -5.88
C ILE A 381 -10.21 32.54 -6.88
N ARG A 382 -11.39 32.82 -7.44
CA ARG A 382 -12.03 31.94 -8.43
C ARG A 382 -11.12 31.71 -9.65
N GLN A 383 -10.53 32.78 -10.16
CA GLN A 383 -9.64 32.75 -11.31
C GLN A 383 -8.33 32.02 -10.99
N ALA A 384 -7.73 32.27 -9.83
CA ALA A 384 -6.50 31.60 -9.39
C ALA A 384 -6.67 30.07 -9.25
N LEU A 385 -7.85 29.63 -8.82
CA LEU A 385 -8.18 28.22 -8.64
C LEU A 385 -8.84 27.56 -9.87
N ASP A 386 -9.03 28.30 -10.97
CA ASP A 386 -9.74 27.87 -12.18
C ASP A 386 -11.13 27.25 -11.89
N LEU A 387 -11.89 27.88 -11.00
CA LEU A 387 -13.22 27.41 -10.59
C LEU A 387 -14.33 28.06 -11.41
N LYS A 388 -15.45 27.37 -11.58
CA LYS A 388 -16.64 27.86 -12.31
C LYS A 388 -17.89 27.87 -11.44
N ALA A 389 -18.98 28.42 -11.97
CA ALA A 389 -20.31 28.27 -11.40
C ALA A 389 -20.61 26.79 -11.09
N GLY A 390 -21.07 26.51 -9.87
CA GLY A 390 -21.30 25.17 -9.34
C GLY A 390 -20.15 24.61 -8.51
N ASP A 391 -19.01 25.30 -8.43
CA ASP A 391 -17.85 24.86 -7.65
C ASP A 391 -17.76 25.53 -6.27
N ALA A 392 -16.86 25.02 -5.43
CA ALA A 392 -16.50 25.62 -4.16
C ALA A 392 -14.98 25.64 -3.96
N ALA A 393 -14.54 26.43 -2.98
CA ALA A 393 -13.20 26.38 -2.43
C ALA A 393 -13.31 26.34 -0.90
N PHE A 394 -12.45 25.55 -0.27
CA PHE A 394 -12.30 25.45 1.17
C PHE A 394 -10.99 26.09 1.61
N PHE A 395 -10.92 26.60 2.84
CA PHE A 395 -9.79 27.40 3.29
C PHE A 395 -9.31 26.93 4.66
N VAL A 396 -8.00 26.74 4.76
CA VAL A 396 -7.27 26.49 6.02
C VAL A 396 -6.31 27.65 6.23
N ALA A 397 -6.27 28.19 7.45
CA ALA A 397 -5.44 29.35 7.78
C ALA A 397 -4.67 29.10 9.07
N GLY A 398 -3.40 29.52 9.11
CA GLY A 398 -2.54 29.39 10.27
C GLY A 398 -1.07 29.29 9.88
N ASP A 399 -0.28 28.68 10.75
CA ASP A 399 1.11 28.33 10.48
C ASP A 399 1.16 27.03 9.63
N PRO A 400 1.65 27.06 8.38
CA PRO A 400 1.72 25.89 7.52
C PRO A 400 2.39 24.68 8.16
N ALA A 401 3.44 24.88 8.96
CA ALA A 401 4.14 23.78 9.64
C ALA A 401 3.23 23.00 10.59
N LYS A 402 2.13 23.62 11.06
CA LYS A 402 1.17 23.02 11.97
C LYS A 402 -0.07 22.48 11.25
N PHE A 403 -0.56 23.17 10.24
CA PHE A 403 -1.84 22.81 9.62
C PHE A 403 -1.73 21.94 8.36
N TYR A 404 -0.55 21.80 7.74
CA TYR A 404 -0.44 21.14 6.42
C TYR A 404 -1.04 19.73 6.40
N LYS A 405 -0.86 18.95 7.48
CA LYS A 405 -1.44 17.60 7.63
C LYS A 405 -2.96 17.63 7.57
N PHE A 406 -3.58 18.60 8.26
CA PHE A 406 -5.02 18.79 8.22
C PHE A 406 -5.49 19.28 6.84
N ALA A 407 -4.75 20.19 6.20
CA ALA A 407 -5.07 20.63 4.83
C ALA A 407 -5.02 19.47 3.82
N GLY A 408 -4.03 18.57 3.95
CA GLY A 408 -3.96 17.34 3.17
C GLY A 408 -5.13 16.40 3.42
N LEU A 409 -5.49 16.20 4.69
CA LEU A 409 -6.68 15.40 5.06
C LEU A 409 -7.97 16.00 4.47
N ALA A 410 -8.13 17.32 4.56
CA ALA A 410 -9.28 18.03 3.98
C ALA A 410 -9.32 17.89 2.45
N ARG A 411 -8.17 18.01 1.77
CA ARG A 411 -8.04 17.75 0.33
C ARG A 411 -8.48 16.34 -0.04
N THR A 412 -8.02 15.33 0.69
CA THR A 412 -8.42 13.94 0.47
C THR A 412 -9.91 13.78 0.65
N ARG A 413 -10.46 14.30 1.75
CA ARG A 413 -11.90 14.23 2.04
C ARG A 413 -12.76 14.91 0.97
N VAL A 414 -12.37 16.09 0.50
CA VAL A 414 -13.07 16.80 -0.59
C VAL A 414 -13.04 15.95 -1.87
N GLY A 415 -11.88 15.37 -2.21
CA GLY A 415 -11.74 14.49 -3.38
C GLY A 415 -12.63 13.25 -3.31
N GLU A 416 -12.71 12.60 -2.15
CA GLU A 416 -13.53 11.41 -1.92
C GLU A 416 -15.04 11.70 -1.97
N GLU A 417 -15.49 12.73 -1.25
CA GLU A 417 -16.93 13.09 -1.19
C GLU A 417 -17.46 13.54 -2.56
N LEU A 418 -16.61 14.21 -3.34
CA LEU A 418 -16.93 14.64 -4.70
C LEU A 418 -16.63 13.56 -5.76
N LYS A 419 -16.16 12.37 -5.33
CA LYS A 419 -15.83 11.22 -6.19
C LYS A 419 -14.88 11.57 -7.34
N LEU A 420 -13.88 12.39 -7.03
CA LEU A 420 -12.86 12.85 -7.97
C LEU A 420 -11.64 11.93 -8.02
N VAL A 421 -11.46 11.07 -7.02
CA VAL A 421 -10.33 10.14 -6.94
C VAL A 421 -10.53 8.98 -7.90
N ASP A 422 -9.60 8.80 -8.84
CA ASP A 422 -9.62 7.69 -9.80
C ASP A 422 -9.03 6.41 -9.17
N HIS A 423 -9.89 5.53 -8.63
CA HIS A 423 -9.46 4.31 -7.94
C HIS A 423 -8.95 3.19 -8.87
N ASP A 424 -9.10 3.34 -10.18
CA ASP A 424 -8.81 2.30 -11.17
C ASP A 424 -7.45 2.48 -11.86
N ARG A 425 -6.50 3.09 -11.15
CA ARG A 425 -5.12 3.30 -11.62
C ARG A 425 -4.09 3.37 -10.49
N TYR A 426 -2.82 3.33 -10.89
CA TYR A 426 -1.67 3.54 -10.03
C TYR A 426 -0.89 4.78 -10.47
N GLU A 427 -0.91 5.81 -9.62
CA GLU A 427 -0.12 7.02 -9.80
C GLU A 427 1.11 6.98 -8.89
N LEU A 428 2.28 7.02 -9.50
CA LEU A 428 3.58 6.98 -8.83
C LEU A 428 4.31 8.31 -8.99
N ALA A 429 5.05 8.70 -7.95
CA ALA A 429 5.88 9.90 -7.96
C ALA A 429 7.15 9.71 -7.15
N TRP A 430 8.21 10.39 -7.58
CA TRP A 430 9.39 10.63 -6.75
C TRP A 430 9.15 11.86 -5.90
N ILE A 431 9.38 11.73 -4.61
CA ILE A 431 9.45 12.86 -3.68
C ILE A 431 10.92 13.11 -3.40
N VAL A 432 11.39 14.33 -3.60
CA VAL A 432 12.84 14.66 -3.60
C VAL A 432 13.09 15.92 -2.77
N ASP A 433 14.35 16.32 -2.61
CA ASP A 433 14.70 17.57 -1.92
C ASP A 433 14.17 17.64 -0.48
N PHE A 434 14.19 16.50 0.22
CA PHE A 434 13.86 16.47 1.63
C PHE A 434 14.80 17.39 2.43
N PRO A 435 14.32 18.01 3.52
CA PRO A 435 15.20 18.74 4.43
C PRO A 435 16.23 17.77 5.00
N PHE A 436 17.46 18.22 5.23
CA PHE A 436 18.51 17.41 5.85
C PHE A 436 18.33 17.34 7.37
N TYR A 437 17.95 18.47 7.97
CA TYR A 437 17.61 18.58 9.38
C TYR A 437 16.17 19.06 9.58
N GLU A 438 15.59 18.72 10.71
CA GLU A 438 14.32 19.27 11.20
C GLU A 438 14.45 19.79 12.63
N TRP A 439 13.51 20.67 13.00
CA TRP A 439 13.40 21.12 14.39
C TRP A 439 12.55 20.12 15.19
N ASN A 440 13.18 19.43 16.14
CA ASN A 440 12.48 18.56 17.06
C ASN A 440 11.85 19.41 18.19
N GLU A 441 10.53 19.54 18.16
CA GLU A 441 9.80 20.35 19.14
C GLU A 441 9.79 19.74 20.55
N ASP A 442 9.95 18.43 20.70
CA ASP A 442 9.94 17.75 21.99
C ASP A 442 11.29 17.92 22.70
N GLU A 443 12.37 17.71 21.95
CA GLU A 443 13.74 17.80 22.46
C GLU A 443 14.33 19.21 22.37
N LYS A 444 13.63 20.14 21.70
CA LYS A 444 14.05 21.54 21.49
C LYS A 444 15.45 21.64 20.89
N LYS A 445 15.75 20.79 19.91
CA LYS A 445 17.02 20.74 19.19
C LYS A 445 16.80 20.51 17.69
N VAL A 446 17.83 20.82 16.91
CA VAL A 446 17.93 20.39 15.52
C VAL A 446 18.28 18.89 15.52
N ASP A 447 17.55 18.11 14.74
CA ASP A 447 17.78 16.68 14.55
C ASP A 447 17.72 16.33 13.06
N PHE A 448 18.17 15.13 12.68
CA PHE A 448 18.02 14.67 11.30
C PHE A 448 16.54 14.45 10.96
N SER A 449 16.11 14.92 9.79
CA SER A 449 14.74 14.70 9.30
C SER A 449 14.45 13.22 9.02
N HIS A 450 15.50 12.47 8.68
CA HIS A 450 15.45 11.08 8.30
C HIS A 450 16.69 10.33 8.79
N ASN A 451 17.56 9.86 7.91
CA ASN A 451 18.73 9.07 8.29
C ASN A 451 19.99 9.95 8.29
N PRO A 452 20.91 9.77 9.26
CA PRO A 452 22.12 10.57 9.38
C PRO A 452 23.16 10.31 8.29
N PHE A 453 22.95 9.27 7.47
CA PHE A 453 23.91 8.86 6.43
C PHE A 453 23.64 9.50 5.06
N SER A 454 22.57 10.28 4.91
CA SER A 454 22.25 10.97 3.66
C SER A 454 23.30 12.03 3.31
N MET A 455 23.56 12.24 2.02
CA MET A 455 24.46 13.28 1.52
C MET A 455 23.71 14.63 1.51
N PRO A 456 24.20 15.67 2.22
CA PRO A 456 23.61 17.00 2.12
C PRO A 456 23.90 17.61 0.73
N GLN A 457 22.90 18.27 0.15
CA GLN A 457 23.08 19.05 -1.07
C GLN A 457 24.03 20.22 -0.77
N GLY A 458 25.11 20.34 -1.54
CA GLY A 458 26.20 21.29 -1.28
C GLY A 458 27.30 20.77 -0.35
N GLY A 459 27.18 19.54 0.18
CA GLY A 459 28.25 18.87 0.92
C GLY A 459 28.73 19.64 2.16
N LEU A 460 30.04 19.59 2.42
CA LEU A 460 30.66 20.20 3.60
C LEU A 460 30.51 21.74 3.64
N GLU A 461 30.45 22.39 2.49
CA GLU A 461 30.24 23.85 2.42
C GLU A 461 28.85 24.24 2.94
N ALA A 462 27.83 23.45 2.61
CA ALA A 462 26.49 23.66 3.14
C ALA A 462 26.45 23.47 4.66
N LEU A 463 27.07 22.40 5.17
CA LEU A 463 27.12 22.10 6.61
C LEU A 463 27.82 23.20 7.42
N ASN A 464 28.87 23.82 6.88
CA ASN A 464 29.65 24.84 7.58
C ASN A 464 29.12 26.27 7.39
N GLY A 465 28.35 26.53 6.35
CA GLY A 465 28.03 27.90 5.91
C GLY A 465 26.55 28.26 5.82
N GLN A 466 25.63 27.29 5.88
CA GLN A 466 24.19 27.53 5.75
C GLN A 466 23.46 27.37 7.09
N ASP A 467 22.26 27.94 7.18
CA ASP A 467 21.34 27.60 8.26
C ASP A 467 20.97 26.11 8.16
N PRO A 468 21.21 25.29 9.21
CA PRO A 468 20.94 23.86 9.20
C PRO A 468 19.54 23.49 8.70
N LEU A 469 18.51 24.28 9.05
CA LEU A 469 17.12 24.00 8.68
C LEU A 469 16.80 24.32 7.21
N THR A 470 17.74 24.89 6.47
CA THR A 470 17.60 25.19 5.04
C THR A 470 18.34 24.19 4.15
N ILE A 471 19.20 23.35 4.73
CA ILE A 471 19.97 22.35 4.00
C ILE A 471 19.02 21.26 3.50
N LYS A 472 19.14 20.93 2.22
CA LYS A 472 18.43 19.79 1.61
C LYS A 472 19.33 18.55 1.58
N ALA A 473 18.72 17.38 1.50
CA ALA A 473 19.41 16.11 1.32
C ALA A 473 19.20 15.58 -0.11
N PHE A 474 20.16 14.79 -0.61
CA PHE A 474 19.92 13.87 -1.73
C PHE A 474 19.13 12.64 -1.27
N GLN A 475 18.00 12.90 -0.63
CA GLN A 475 17.07 11.91 -0.13
C GLN A 475 15.79 11.97 -0.96
N TYR A 476 15.20 10.80 -1.14
CA TYR A 476 14.03 10.62 -1.97
C TYR A 476 13.16 9.46 -1.49
N ASP A 477 11.87 9.61 -1.75
CA ASP A 477 10.85 8.60 -1.50
C ASP A 477 10.08 8.28 -2.78
N ILE A 478 9.47 7.10 -2.82
CA ILE A 478 8.48 6.74 -3.84
C ILE A 478 7.10 6.76 -3.20
N ALA A 479 6.25 7.66 -3.69
CA ALA A 479 4.84 7.68 -3.36
C ALA A 479 4.03 6.92 -4.42
N CYS A 480 3.10 6.07 -4.00
CA CYS A 480 2.11 5.44 -4.86
C CYS A 480 0.74 5.53 -4.20
N ASN A 481 -0.21 6.23 -4.84
CA ASN A 481 -1.60 6.27 -4.39
C ASN A 481 -1.79 6.67 -2.90
N GLY A 482 -0.98 7.59 -2.38
CA GLY A 482 -1.03 8.01 -0.97
C GLY A 482 -0.17 7.20 0.01
N TYR A 483 0.54 6.19 -0.48
CA TYR A 483 1.43 5.34 0.32
C TYR A 483 2.89 5.61 -0.04
N GLU A 484 3.74 5.67 0.99
CA GLU A 484 5.19 5.57 0.83
C GLU A 484 5.51 4.08 0.59
N ILE A 485 6.06 3.76 -0.58
CA ILE A 485 6.39 2.37 -0.95
C ILE A 485 7.90 2.10 -0.99
N ALA A 486 8.72 3.14 -0.97
CA ALA A 486 10.17 3.06 -0.82
C ALA A 486 10.73 4.40 -0.33
N SER A 487 11.89 4.34 0.31
CA SER A 487 12.71 5.49 0.70
C SER A 487 14.19 5.19 0.48
N GLY A 488 14.98 6.23 0.24
CA GLY A 488 16.41 6.11 -0.04
C GLY A 488 17.13 7.44 -0.08
N GLY A 489 18.44 7.39 -0.29
CA GLY A 489 19.24 8.59 -0.45
C GLY A 489 20.66 8.27 -0.87
N ILE A 490 21.31 9.22 -1.52
CA ILE A 490 22.75 9.15 -1.79
C ILE A 490 23.48 9.22 -0.46
N ARG A 491 24.42 8.29 -0.23
CA ARG A 491 25.12 8.18 1.04
C ARG A 491 26.30 9.12 1.10
N ASN A 492 26.51 9.68 2.29
CA ASN A 492 27.73 10.40 2.59
C ASN A 492 28.91 9.42 2.69
N HIS A 493 29.95 9.68 1.90
CA HIS A 493 31.15 8.86 1.82
C HIS A 493 32.40 9.58 2.38
N ARG A 494 32.23 10.77 2.97
CA ARG A 494 33.33 11.57 3.52
C ARG A 494 33.23 11.62 5.05
N PRO A 495 34.17 11.03 5.80
CA PRO A 495 34.14 11.03 7.26
C PRO A 495 34.02 12.43 7.88
N GLU A 496 34.67 13.42 7.28
CA GLU A 496 34.64 14.83 7.71
C GLU A 496 33.31 15.55 7.49
N ALA A 497 32.40 14.96 6.71
CA ALA A 497 31.02 15.43 6.56
C ALA A 497 30.00 14.51 7.27
N MET A 498 30.43 13.40 7.90
CA MET A 498 29.56 12.56 8.71
C MET A 498 29.36 13.26 10.06
N VAL A 499 28.13 13.70 10.33
CA VAL A 499 27.74 14.47 11.53
C VAL A 499 27.03 13.57 12.53
#